data_AF-A0AAN6BHG9-F1
#
_entry.id   AF-A0AAN6BHG9-F1
#
_cell.length_a   1.000
_cell.length_b   1.000
_cell.length_c   1.000
_cell.angle_alpha   90.00
_cell.angle_beta   90.00
_cell.angle_gamma   90.00
#
_symmetry.space_group_name_H-M   'P 1'
#
loop_
_entity.id
_entity.type
_entity.pdbx_description
1 polymer ?
#
loop_
_entity_poly.entity_id
_entity_poly.type
_entity_poly.pdbx_seq_one_letter_code
_entity_poly.pdbx_strand_id
1 'polypeptide(L)' 'FNPKHAASSIVKTLKGKSARLWFKAYPETKAMLWGGHLWTPSYFMSTVGSMSKETVKKYIENQLTEYNDGRPRT' A
#
# COMPACT_ATOMS: atom_id res chain seq x y z
N PHE A 1 4.58 3.12 -3.32
CA PHE A 1 3.13 2.86 -3.36
C PHE A 1 2.54 3.68 -4.49
N ASN A 2 1.91 3.07 -5.49
CA ASN A 2 1.18 3.86 -6.47
C ASN A 2 -0.07 4.42 -5.78
N PRO A 3 -0.28 5.76 -5.74
CA PRO A 3 -1.42 6.37 -5.03
C PRO A 3 -2.78 5.87 -5.50
N LYS A 4 -2.84 5.34 -6.73
CA LYS A 4 -4.07 4.76 -7.31
C LYS A 4 -4.57 3.52 -6.55
N HIS A 5 -3.71 2.85 -5.80
CA HIS A 5 -4.09 1.67 -5.04
C HIS A 5 -4.35 2.02 -3.58
N ALA A 6 -5.58 1.78 -3.14
CA ALA A 6 -5.91 1.88 -1.72
C ALA A 6 -5.07 0.87 -0.93
N ALA A 7 -4.48 1.32 0.17
CA ALA A 7 -3.64 0.46 1.01
C ALA A 7 -4.38 -0.76 1.56
N SER A 8 -5.67 -0.61 1.86
CA SER A 8 -6.56 -1.71 2.25
C SER A 8 -6.61 -2.82 1.20
N SER A 9 -6.60 -2.49 -0.09
CA SER A 9 -6.61 -3.47 -1.18
C SER A 9 -5.31 -4.27 -1.25
N ILE A 10 -4.18 -3.62 -0.97
CA ILE A 10 -2.86 -4.27 -0.92
C ILE A 10 -2.80 -5.23 0.26
N VAL A 11 -3.18 -4.77 1.45
CA VAL A 11 -3.21 -5.61 2.66
C VAL A 11 -4.16 -6.80 2.49
N LYS A 12 -5.36 -6.58 1.92
CA LYS A 12 -6.31 -7.65 1.62
C LYS A 12 -5.70 -8.70 0.70
N THR A 13 -5.04 -8.27 -0.37
CA THR A 13 -4.41 -9.18 -1.33
C THR A 13 -3.28 -9.96 -0.70
N LEU A 14 -2.43 -9.29 0.08
CA LEU A 14 -1.28 -9.91 0.76
C LEU A 14 -1.75 -10.95 1.78
N LYS A 15 -2.63 -10.58 2.70
CA LYS A 15 -3.14 -11.49 3.75
C LYS A 15 -3.92 -12.65 3.14
N GLY A 16 -4.74 -12.39 2.12
CA GLY A 16 -5.53 -13.42 1.44
C GLY A 16 -4.68 -14.42 0.66
N LYS A 17 -3.76 -13.94 -0.20
CA LYS A 17 -2.88 -14.82 -0.99
C LYS A 17 -1.94 -15.62 -0.10
N SER A 18 -1.31 -15.00 0.89
CA SER A 18 -0.41 -15.69 1.81
C SER A 18 -1.15 -16.78 2.60
N ALA A 19 -2.34 -16.49 3.15
CA ALA A 19 -3.15 -17.50 3.84
C ALA A 19 -3.53 -18.67 2.92
N ARG A 20 -3.96 -18.38 1.68
CA ARG A 20 -4.30 -19.44 0.72
C ARG A 20 -3.10 -20.32 0.39
N LEU A 21 -1.93 -19.73 0.15
CA LEU A 21 -0.72 -20.48 -0.15
C LEU A 21 -0.26 -21.31 1.05
N TRP A 22 -0.34 -20.75 2.25
CA TRP A 22 0.01 -21.43 3.49
C TRP A 22 -0.83 -22.68 3.71
N PHE A 23 -2.17 -22.57 3.69
CA PHE A 23 -3.04 -23.73 3.91
C PHE A 23 -3.01 -24.75 2.77
N LYS A 24 -2.53 -24.36 1.58
CA LYS A 24 -2.26 -25.33 0.50
C LYS A 24 -0.99 -26.14 0.78
N ALA A 25 0.03 -25.51 1.35
CA ALA A 25 1.29 -26.16 1.68
C ALA A 25 1.23 -26.97 2.99
N TYR A 26 0.45 -26.49 3.97
CA TYR A 26 0.32 -27.06 5.32
C TYR A 26 -1.14 -27.25 5.72
N PRO A 27 -1.88 -28.20 5.10
CA PRO A 27 -3.31 -28.41 5.36
C PRO A 27 -3.62 -28.71 6.84
N GLU A 28 -2.73 -29.38 7.54
CA GLU A 28 -2.83 -29.75 8.95
C GLU A 28 -2.94 -28.54 9.88
N THR A 29 -2.34 -27.41 9.50
CA THR A 29 -2.38 -26.18 10.32
C THR A 29 -3.76 -25.55 10.35
N LYS A 30 -4.69 -25.95 9.47
CA LYS A 30 -6.05 -25.40 9.41
C LYS A 30 -6.87 -25.68 10.68
N ALA A 31 -6.67 -26.85 11.28
CA ALA A 31 -7.32 -27.21 12.54
C ALA A 31 -6.73 -26.46 13.74
N MET A 32 -5.44 -26.12 13.67
CA MET A 32 -4.71 -25.43 14.75
C MET A 32 -4.93 -23.91 14.71
N LEU A 33 -5.08 -23.33 13.52
CA LEU A 33 -5.15 -21.88 13.32
C LEU A 33 -6.60 -21.41 13.17
N TRP A 34 -7.34 -21.39 14.28
CA TRP A 34 -8.70 -20.80 14.40
C TRP A 34 -9.65 -21.18 13.24
N GLY A 35 -9.64 -22.45 12.84
CA GLY A 35 -10.49 -22.95 11.75
C GLY A 35 -10.07 -22.49 10.35
N GLY A 36 -8.80 -22.16 10.14
CA GLY A 36 -8.26 -21.71 8.85
C GLY A 36 -8.09 -20.20 8.72
N HIS A 37 -7.99 -19.47 9.84
CA HIS A 37 -7.66 -18.05 9.85
C HIS A 37 -6.19 -17.87 10.19
N LEU A 38 -5.36 -17.63 9.18
CA LEU A 38 -3.92 -17.40 9.38
C LEU A 38 -3.61 -16.03 9.99
N TRP A 39 -4.39 -15.01 9.63
CA TRP A 39 -4.19 -13.63 10.07
C TRP A 39 -5.41 -13.12 10.83
N THR A 40 -5.20 -12.23 11.79
CA THR A 40 -6.30 -11.47 12.42
C THR A 40 -7.03 -10.64 11.36
N PRO A 41 -8.30 -10.27 11.53
CA PRO A 41 -9.00 -9.40 10.57
C PRO A 41 -8.40 -7.99 10.48
N SER A 42 -7.83 -7.50 11.58
CA SER A 42 -7.27 -6.15 11.70
C SER A 42 -5.93 -5.98 10.97
N TYR A 43 -5.56 -4.74 10.68
CA TYR A 43 -4.23 -4.37 10.22
C TYR A 43 -3.90 -2.95 10.69
N PHE A 44 -2.62 -2.65 10.81
CA PHE A 44 -2.10 -1.32 11.13
C PHE A 44 -1.27 -0.80 9.97
N MET A 45 -1.36 0.50 9.70
CA MET A 45 -0.53 1.17 8.70
C MET A 45 -0.22 2.58 9.17
N SER A 46 1.05 2.96 9.12
CA SER A 46 1.50 4.34 9.23
C SER A 46 2.29 4.71 7.98
N THR A 47 2.28 6.00 7.65
CA THR A 47 3.18 6.53 6.63
C THR A 47 4.53 6.81 7.29
N VAL A 48 5.62 6.46 6.62
CA VAL A 48 6.98 6.84 7.04
C VAL A 48 7.47 7.87 6.04
N GLY A 49 7.72 9.10 6.48
CA GLY A 49 8.19 10.16 5.61
C GLY A 49 8.99 11.22 6.36
N SER A 50 10.27 11.34 6.03
CA SER A 50 11.03 12.59 6.22
C SER A 50 10.82 13.46 4.98
N MET A 51 9.72 14.21 4.92
CA MET A 51 9.50 15.16 3.83
C MET A 51 10.17 16.48 4.18
N SER A 52 11.27 16.80 3.50
CA SER A 52 11.93 18.11 3.62
C SER A 52 11.21 19.15 2.74
N LYS A 53 11.32 20.44 3.11
CA LYS A 53 10.70 21.55 2.35
C LYS A 53 11.16 21.57 0.89
N GLU A 54 12.40 21.14 0.64
CA GLU A 54 13.02 21.08 -0.69
C GLU A 54 12.30 20.06 -1.59
N THR A 55 11.86 18.92 -1.04
CA THR A 55 11.12 17.89 -1.80
C THR A 55 9.75 18.40 -2.22
N VAL A 56 9.06 19.14 -1.34
CA VAL A 56 7.77 19.77 -1.67
C VAL A 56 7.95 20.87 -2.71
N LYS A 57 8.97 21.71 -2.55
CA LYS A 57 9.29 22.79 -3.49
C LYS A 57 9.57 22.23 -4.90
N LYS A 58 10.43 21.21 -5.00
CA LYS A 58 10.72 20.54 -6.28
C LYS A 58 9.48 19.90 -6.90
N TYR A 59 8.61 19.29 -6.10
CA TYR A 59 7.35 18.74 -6.62
C TYR A 59 6.47 19.83 -7.24
N ILE A 60 6.30 20.99 -6.56
CA ILE A 60 5.50 22.11 -7.07
C ILE A 60 6.12 22.70 -8.35
N GLU A 61 7.44 22.93 -8.36
CA GLU A 61 8.15 23.46 -9.53
C GLU A 61 8.04 22.53 -10.75
N ASN A 62 8.21 21.22 -10.56
CA ASN A 62 8.09 20.24 -11.65
C ASN A 62 6.67 20.11 -12.18
N GLN A 63 5.65 20.25 -11.33
CA GLN A 63 4.25 20.25 -11.78
C GLN A 63 3.91 21.51 -12.60
N LEU A 64 4.56 22.64 -12.32
CA LEU A 64 4.39 23.88 -13.09
C LEU A 64 5.05 23.81 -14.47
N THR A 65 6.14 23.07 -14.62
CA THR A 65 6.86 22.92 -15.90
C THR A 65 6.29 21.80 -16.78
N GLU A 66 5.94 20.64 -16.22
CA GLU A 66 5.51 19.47 -17.02
C GLU A 66 4.02 19.48 -17.41
N TYR A 67 3.14 20.13 -16.64
CA TYR A 67 1.68 20.05 -16.89
C TYR A 67 1.12 21.30 -17.58
N ASN A 68 1.79 22.44 -17.49
CA ASN A 68 1.33 23.69 -18.08
C ASN A 68 2.02 24.04 -19.41
N ASP A 69 2.97 23.24 -19.92
CA ASP A 69 3.78 23.60 -21.12
C ASP A 69 4.37 25.03 -21.03
N GLY A 70 4.71 25.48 -19.81
CA GLY A 70 5.18 26.85 -19.58
C GLY A 70 4.11 27.95 -19.67
N ARG A 71 2.82 27.63 -19.74
CA ARG A 71 1.74 28.63 -19.71
C ARG A 71 1.61 29.21 -18.30
N PRO A 72 1.71 30.55 -18.13
CA PRO A 72 1.43 31.17 -16.85
C PRO A 72 -0.05 30.95 -16.50
N ARG A 73 -0.36 30.76 -15.22
CA ARG A 73 -1.75 30.84 -14.77
C ARG A 73 -2.25 32.27 -15.03
N THR A 74 -3.29 32.41 -15.84
CA THR A 74 -4.15 33.61 -15.87
C THR A 74 -4.83 33.80 -14.52
#